data_AF-A0A177MRA9-F1
#
_entry.id   AF-A0A177MRA9-F1
#
_cell.length_a   1.000
_cell.length_b   1.000
_cell.length_c   1.000
_cell.angle_alpha   90.00
_cell.angle_beta   90.00
_cell.angle_gamma   90.00
#
_symmetry.space_group_name_H-M   'P 1'
#
loop_
_entity.id
_entity.type
_entity.pdbx_description
1 polymer ?
#
loop_
_entity_poly.entity_id
_entity_poly.type
_entity_poly.pdbx_seq_one_letter_code
_entity_poly.pdbx_strand_id
1 'polypeptide(L)' 'MATVNFSVPDDVKEAFNIAYQGQNKSAVIADLMREAIERAERKQRSHDAISRIMERRKHALSLTDEEIRSAREDGRP' A
#
# COMPACT_ATOMS: atom_id res chain seq x y z
N MET A 1 18.71 -2.88 21.67
CA MET A 1 17.37 -3.24 21.17
C MET A 1 16.37 -2.42 21.97
N ALA A 2 15.39 -1.77 21.34
CA ALA A 2 14.36 -1.03 22.07
C ALA A 2 13.27 -2.00 22.56
N THR A 3 12.76 -1.79 23.76
CA THR A 3 11.62 -2.56 24.30
C THR A 3 10.35 -1.78 24.05
N VAL A 4 9.34 -2.43 23.49
CA VAL A 4 8.01 -1.86 23.28
C VAL A 4 6.98 -2.77 23.94
N ASN A 5 6.07 -2.18 24.70
CA ASN A 5 5.01 -2.90 25.40
C ASN A 5 3.68 -2.71 24.66
N PHE A 6 2.95 -3.80 24.47
CA PHE A 6 1.62 -3.80 23.84
C PHE A 6 0.66 -4.64 24.66
N SER A 7 -0.58 -4.21 24.74
CA SER A 7 -1.67 -5.02 25.25
C SER A 7 -2.33 -5.73 24.07
N VAL A 8 -2.41 -7.05 24.15
CA VAL A 8 -3.12 -7.89 23.19
C VAL A 8 -4.15 -8.73 23.95
N PRO A 9 -5.27 -9.10 23.33
CA PRO A 9 -6.21 -10.06 23.90
C PRO A 9 -5.51 -11.38 24.29
N ASP A 10 -5.97 -12.01 25.37
CA ASP A 10 -5.33 -13.22 25.90
C ASP A 10 -5.39 -14.40 24.91
N ASP A 11 -6.51 -14.54 24.20
CA ASP A 11 -6.69 -15.54 23.15
C ASP A 11 -5.67 -15.37 22.01
N VAL A 12 -5.39 -14.13 21.61
CA VAL A 12 -4.39 -13.81 20.59
C VAL A 12 -2.98 -14.16 21.09
N LYS A 13 -2.68 -13.82 22.34
CA LYS A 13 -1.38 -14.14 22.97
C LYS A 13 -1.15 -15.64 23.03
N GLU A 14 -2.16 -16.41 23.45
CA GLU A 14 -2.09 -17.87 23.52
C GLU A 14 -1.88 -18.49 22.14
N ALA A 15 -2.71 -18.12 21.17
CA ALA A 15 -2.60 -18.60 19.79
C ALA A 15 -1.21 -18.29 19.20
N PHE A 16 -0.70 -17.08 19.40
CA PHE A 16 0.64 -16.69 18.95
C PHE A 16 1.74 -17.52 19.63
N ASN A 17 1.63 -17.74 20.95
CA ASN A 17 2.61 -18.51 21.68
C ASN A 17 2.69 -19.97 21.23
N ILE A 18 1.54 -20.57 20.88
CA ILE A 18 1.45 -21.93 20.35
C ILE A 18 2.02 -21.98 18.93
N ALA A 19 1.60 -21.07 18.05
CA ALA A 19 2.01 -21.08 16.64
C ALA A 19 3.53 -20.90 16.44
N TYR A 20 4.16 -20.10 17.30
CA TYR A 20 5.60 -19.80 17.23
C TYR A 20 6.40 -20.43 18.37
N GLN A 21 5.93 -21.55 18.91
CA GLN A 21 6.64 -22.28 19.96
C GLN A 21 8.05 -22.68 19.50
N GLY A 22 9.06 -22.44 20.33
CA GLY A 22 10.46 -22.73 20.01
C GLY A 22 11.16 -21.68 19.13
N GLN A 23 10.46 -20.62 18.70
CA GLN A 23 11.04 -19.52 17.92
C GLN A 23 11.28 -18.27 18.78
N ASN A 24 12.15 -17.38 18.30
CA ASN A 24 12.31 -16.06 18.90
C ASN A 24 11.11 -15.17 18.56
N LYS A 25 10.17 -15.08 19.49
CA LYS A 25 8.92 -14.29 19.36
C LYS A 25 9.17 -12.83 19.04
N SER A 26 10.22 -12.22 19.61
CA SER A 26 10.57 -10.82 19.33
C SER A 26 11.01 -10.63 17.89
N ALA A 27 11.71 -11.61 17.30
CA ALA A 27 12.08 -11.56 15.89
C ALA A 27 10.84 -11.63 14.99
N VAL A 28 9.93 -12.57 15.27
CA VAL A 28 8.65 -12.70 14.54
C VAL A 28 7.86 -11.39 14.59
N ILE A 29 7.72 -10.78 15.77
CA ILE A 29 7.02 -9.50 15.90
C ILE A 29 7.74 -8.37 15.16
N ALA A 30 9.07 -8.31 15.20
CA ALA A 30 9.84 -7.29 14.49
C ALA A 30 9.65 -7.40 12.96
N ASP A 31 9.59 -8.61 12.42
CA ASP A 31 9.35 -8.85 11.00
C ASP A 31 7.92 -8.46 10.60
N LEU A 32 6.92 -8.82 11.41
CA LEU A 32 5.53 -8.40 11.22
C LEU A 32 5.39 -6.86 11.24
N MET A 33 6.12 -6.17 12.13
CA MET A 33 6.16 -4.71 12.15
C MET A 33 6.77 -4.14 10.88
N ARG A 34 7.87 -4.73 10.38
CA ARG A 34 8.50 -4.29 9.14
C ARG A 34 7.55 -4.42 7.94
N GLU A 35 6.87 -5.56 7.82
CA GLU A 35 5.86 -5.77 6.78
C GLU A 35 4.69 -4.77 6.89
N ALA A 36 4.26 -4.46 8.12
CA ALA A 36 3.21 -3.48 8.36
C ALA A 36 3.63 -2.07 7.92
N ILE A 37 4.87 -1.67 8.22
CA ILE A 37 5.44 -0.39 7.79
C ILE A 37 5.50 -0.32 6.25
N GLU A 38 6.06 -1.35 5.60
CA GLU A 38 6.17 -1.37 4.13
C GLU A 38 4.80 -1.31 3.44
N ARG A 39 3.79 -1.98 4.00
CA ARG A 39 2.42 -1.93 3.50
C ARG A 39 1.83 -0.52 3.64
N ALA A 40 2.05 0.14 4.77
CA ALA A 40 1.60 1.50 5.00
C ALA A 40 2.27 2.49 4.04
N GLU A 41 3.60 2.38 3.87
CA GLU A 41 4.34 3.22 2.94
C GLU A 41 3.91 3.01 1.48
N ARG A 42 3.71 1.76 1.04
CA ARG A 42 3.20 1.49 -0.31
C ARG A 42 1.84 2.15 -0.55
N LYS A 43 0.94 2.08 0.43
CA LYS A 43 -0.37 2.73 0.36
C LYS A 43 -0.21 4.24 0.26
N GLN A 44 0.66 4.83 1.06
CA GLN A 44 0.94 6.26 1.01
C GLN A 44 1.50 6.68 -0.36
N ARG A 45 2.52 5.98 -0.88
CA ARG A 45 3.11 6.24 -2.20
C ARG A 45 2.06 6.17 -3.31
N SER A 46 1.13 5.20 -3.24
CA SER A 46 0.02 5.09 -4.19
C SER A 46 -0.92 6.30 -4.11
N HIS A 47 -1.30 6.73 -2.90
CA HIS A 47 -2.16 7.90 -2.70
C HIS A 47 -1.50 9.19 -3.22
N ASP A 48 -0.20 9.36 -2.96
CA ASP A 48 0.56 10.51 -3.43
C ASP A 48 0.64 10.53 -4.96
N ALA A 49 0.85 9.37 -5.60
CA ALA A 49 0.86 9.24 -7.05
C ALA A 49 -0.50 9.61 -7.66
N ILE A 50 -1.61 9.10 -7.08
CA ILE A 50 -2.97 9.45 -7.52
C ILE A 50 -3.20 10.95 -7.39
N SER A 51 -2.84 11.53 -6.25
CA SER A 51 -2.98 12.97 -5.99
C SER A 51 -2.22 13.80 -7.03
N ARG A 52 -0.98 13.42 -7.36
CA ARG A 52 -0.17 14.08 -8.40
C ARG A 52 -0.79 13.98 -9.79
N ILE A 53 -1.34 12.81 -10.15
CA ILE A 53 -2.01 12.62 -11.45
C ILE A 53 -3.26 13.48 -11.53
N MET A 54 -4.08 13.49 -10.48
CA MET A 54 -5.31 14.29 -10.42
C MET A 54 -5.00 15.78 -10.50
N GLU A 55 -3.96 16.25 -9.81
CA GLU A 55 -3.57 17.65 -9.86
C GLU A 55 -3.13 18.08 -11.26
N ARG A 56 -2.32 17.26 -11.93
CA ARG A 56 -1.94 17.51 -13.33
C ARG A 56 -3.15 17.53 -14.25
N ARG A 57 -4.13 16.64 -14.03
CA ARG A 57 -5.33 16.55 -14.86
C ARG A 57 -6.21 17.80 -14.78
N LYS A 58 -6.21 18.52 -13.66
CA LYS A 58 -6.94 19.80 -13.53
C LYS A 58 -6.44 20.88 -14.51
N HIS A 59 -5.16 20.81 -14.88
CA HIS A 59 -4.52 21.78 -15.76
C HIS A 59 -4.27 21.26 -17.18
N ALA A 60 -4.57 19.98 -17.43
CA ALA A 60 -4.41 19.39 -18.75
C ALA A 60 -5.52 19.86 -19.69
N LEU A 61 -5.15 20.14 -20.95
CA LEU A 61 -6.13 20.38 -22.01
C LEU A 61 -6.99 19.12 -22.17
N SER A 62 -8.31 19.26 -22.03
CA SER A 62 -9.25 18.18 -22.27
C SER A 62 -9.51 18.07 -23.76
N LEU A 63 -9.06 16.98 -24.38
CA LEU A 63 -9.47 16.63 -25.73
C LEU A 63 -10.93 16.15 -25.71
N THR A 64 -11.68 16.55 -26.73
CA THR A 64 -13.06 16.09 -26.94
C THR A 64 -13.07 14.67 -27.48
N ASP A 65 -14.16 13.95 -27.25
CA ASP A 65 -14.32 12.59 -27.78
C ASP A 65 -14.24 12.53 -29.32
N GLU A 66 -14.56 13.64 -30.01
CA GLU A 66 -14.49 13.75 -31.47
C GLU A 66 -13.04 13.85 -31.95
N GLU A 67 -12.19 14.64 -31.28
CA GLU A 67 -10.75 14.71 -31.56
C GLU A 67 -10.07 13.35 -31.31
N ILE A 68 -10.48 12.65 -30.25
CA ILE A 68 -9.96 11.31 -29.93
C ILE A 68 -10.42 10.29 -30.99
N ARG A 69 -11.65 10.38 -31.48
CA ARG A 69 -12.18 9.47 -32.50
C ARG A 69 -11.49 9.68 -33.85
N SER A 70 -11.39 10.94 -34.28
CA SER A 70 -10.69 11.32 -35.50
C SER A 70 -9.26 10.79 -35.50
N ALA A 71 -8.50 11.01 -34.42
CA ALA A 71 -7.13 10.50 -34.30
C ALA A 71 -7.00 8.96 -34.27
N ARG A 72 -8.06 8.22 -33.90
CA ARG A 72 -8.07 6.75 -33.91
C ARG A 72 -8.42 6.16 -35.28
N GLU A 73 -9.17 6.90 -36.08
CA GLU A 73 -9.58 6.51 -37.42
C GLU A 73 -8.51 6.90 -38.45
N ASP A 74 -7.76 7.97 -38.18
CA ASP A 74 -6.65 8.42 -39.02
C ASP A 74 -5.50 7.40 -39.01
N GLY A 75 -5.31 6.69 -40.12
CA GLY A 75 -4.27 5.65 -40.28
C GLY A 75 -4.70 4.22 -39.96
N ARG A 76 -6.00 3.98 -39.73
CA ARG A 76 -6.55 2.62 -39.67
C ARG A 76 -6.74 2.08 -41.10
N PRO A 77 -6.21 0.90 -41.47
CA PRO A 77 -6.41 0.32 -42.80
C PRO A 77 -7.88 -0.08 -43.03
#